data_AF-A0A917EV91-F1
#
_entry.id   AF-A0A917EV91-F1
#
_cell.length_a   1.000
_cell.length_b   1.000
_cell.length_c   1.000
_cell.angle_alpha   90.00
_cell.angle_beta   90.00
_cell.angle_gamma   90.00
#
_symmetry.space_group_name_H-M   'P 1'
#
loop_
_entity.id
_entity.type
_entity.pdbx_description
1 polymer ?
#
loop_
_entity_poly.entity_id
_entity_poly.type
_entity_poly.pdbx_seq_one_letter_code
_entity_poly.pdbx_strand_id
1 'polypeptide(L)' 'MLTKKKAKKKAMDQQLLADIKRLKHEWETLENIIEHSIEPSEEGLLDLSLAKSKYFYLLREARHRKINALS' A
#
# COMPACT_ATOMS: atom_id res chain seq x y z
N MET A 1 -12.45 23.96 -17.54
CA MET A 1 -12.71 22.51 -17.25
C MET A 1 -11.44 21.65 -17.22
N LEU A 2 -10.51 21.79 -18.18
CA LEU A 2 -9.30 20.96 -18.28
C LEU A 2 -8.33 21.08 -17.09
N THR A 3 -8.19 22.28 -16.51
CA THR A 3 -7.34 22.55 -15.33
C THR A 3 -7.84 21.84 -14.08
N LYS A 4 -9.16 21.86 -13.83
CA LYS A 4 -9.80 21.12 -12.72
C LYS A 4 -9.58 19.61 -12.85
N LYS A 5 -9.66 19.07 -14.07
CA LYS A 5 -9.41 17.64 -14.35
C LYS A 5 -7.95 17.25 -14.06
N LYS A 6 -6.99 18.08 -14.46
CA LYS A 6 -5.55 17.88 -14.14
C LYS A 6 -5.30 17.95 -12.64
N ALA A 7 -5.88 18.91 -11.93
CA ALA A 7 -5.77 19.03 -10.48
C ALA A 7 -6.34 17.82 -9.74
N LYS A 8 -7.53 17.34 -10.14
CA LYS A 8 -8.15 16.14 -9.57
C LYS A 8 -7.28 14.90 -9.78
N LYS A 9 -6.72 14.71 -10.99
CA LYS A 9 -5.80 13.60 -11.25
C LYS A 9 -4.58 13.67 -10.33
N LYS A 10 -3.94 14.84 -10.22
CA LYS A 10 -2.80 15.04 -9.32
C LYS A 10 -3.16 14.71 -7.86
N ALA A 11 -4.31 15.14 -7.37
CA ALA A 11 -4.76 14.82 -6.01
C ALA A 11 -4.94 13.30 -5.80
N MET A 12 -5.55 12.60 -6.76
CA MET A 12 -5.70 11.14 -6.70
C MET A 12 -4.35 10.41 -6.75
N ASP A 13 -3.41 10.91 -7.54
CA ASP A 13 -2.07 10.35 -7.64
C ASP A 13 -1.28 10.55 -6.33
N GLN A 14 -1.42 11.71 -5.68
CA GLN A 14 -0.85 11.95 -4.35
C GLN A 14 -1.48 11.07 -3.27
N GLN A 15 -2.81 10.88 -3.32
CA GLN A 15 -3.51 9.98 -2.39
C GLN A 15 -3.02 8.53 -2.56
N LEU A 16 -2.87 8.06 -3.79
CA LEU A 16 -2.32 6.73 -4.07
C LEU A 16 -0.92 6.55 -3.48
N LEU A 17 -0.04 7.55 -3.61
CA LEU A 17 1.29 7.51 -3.02
C LEU A 17 1.26 7.48 -1.48
N ALA A 18 0.38 8.27 -0.87
CA ALA A 18 0.19 8.26 0.58
C ALA A 18 -0.31 6.89 1.07
N ASP A 19 -1.26 6.29 0.37
CA ASP A 19 -1.79 4.97 0.69
C ASP A 19 -0.74 3.87 0.53
N ILE A 20 0.11 3.93 -0.51
CA ILE A 20 1.23 2.98 -0.67
C ILE A 20 2.17 3.04 0.53
N LYS A 21 2.53 4.24 0.99
CA LYS A 21 3.41 4.41 2.16
C LYS A 21 2.77 3.86 3.43
N ARG A 22 1.49 4.13 3.65
CA ARG A 22 0.74 3.61 4.79
C ARG A 22 0.66 2.08 4.77
N LEU A 23 0.27 1.49 3.65
CA LEU A 23 0.16 0.03 3.53
C LEU A 23 1.50 -0.68 3.66
N LYS A 24 2.59 -0.05 3.20
CA LYS A 24 3.94 -0.56 3.43
C LYS A 24 4.23 -0.65 4.93
N HIS A 25 3.95 0.42 5.67
CA HIS A 25 4.18 0.46 7.11
C HIS A 25 3.30 -0.54 7.87
N GLU A 26 2.03 -0.69 7.48
CA GLU A 26 1.13 -1.70 8.05
C GLU A 26 1.65 -3.12 7.82
N TRP A 27 2.09 -3.42 6.59
CA TRP A 27 2.70 -4.71 6.27
C TRP A 27 3.97 -4.94 7.10
N GLU A 28 4.94 -4.02 7.07
CA GLU A 28 6.22 -4.18 7.79
C GLU A 28 6.00 -4.36 9.30
N THR A 29 4.99 -3.69 9.86
CA THR A 29 4.62 -3.84 11.27
C THR A 29 4.06 -5.24 11.56
N LEU A 30 3.12 -5.72 10.75
CA LEU A 30 2.56 -7.08 10.91
C LEU A 30 3.63 -8.14 10.67
N GLU A 31 4.51 -7.94 9.70
CA GLU A 31 5.62 -8.84 9.43
C GLU A 31 6.56 -8.94 10.63
N ASN A 32 6.93 -7.81 11.22
CA ASN A 32 7.75 -7.78 12.42
C ASN A 32 7.10 -8.52 13.60
N ILE A 33 5.79 -8.31 13.83
CA ILE A 33 5.05 -9.00 14.90
C ILE A 33 5.09 -10.52 14.69
N ILE A 34 4.80 -10.98 13.47
CA ILE A 34 4.77 -12.40 13.14
C ILE A 34 6.17 -13.03 13.26
N GLU A 35 7.22 -12.33 12.81
CA GLU A 35 8.60 -12.79 12.93
C GLU A 35 9.08 -12.99 14.37
N HIS A 36 8.55 -12.19 15.31
CA HIS A 36 8.89 -12.27 16.74
C HIS A 36 7.88 -13.12 17.55
N SER A 37 6.89 -13.71 16.89
CA SER A 37 5.90 -14.58 17.53
C SER A 37 6.42 -16.02 17.62
N ILE A 38 6.39 -16.60 18.82
CA ILE A 38 6.77 -18.01 19.04
C ILE A 38 5.75 -18.94 18.34
N GLU A 39 4.47 -18.58 18.42
CA GLU A 39 3.36 -19.27 17.74
C GLU A 39 2.40 -18.21 17.18
N PRO A 40 2.54 -17.83 15.90
CA PRO A 40 1.61 -16.89 15.28
C PRO A 40 0.23 -17.53 15.06
N SER A 41 -0.83 -16.78 15.33
CA SER A 41 -2.20 -17.24 15.08
C SER A 41 -2.52 -17.30 13.59
N GLU A 42 -3.45 -18.18 13.20
CA GLU A 42 -3.93 -18.25 11.81
C GLU A 42 -4.51 -16.91 11.32
N GLU A 43 -5.22 -16.20 12.20
CA GLU A 43 -5.76 -14.86 11.91
C GLU A 43 -4.63 -13.86 11.66
N GLY A 44 -3.57 -13.87 12.48
CA GLY A 44 -2.42 -13.00 12.27
C GLY A 44 -1.68 -13.27 10.95
N LEU A 45 -1.57 -14.54 10.55
CA LEU A 45 -1.01 -14.94 9.26
C LEU A 45 -1.90 -14.49 8.09
N LEU A 46 -3.22 -14.59 8.24
CA LEU A 46 -4.19 -14.10 7.27
C LEU A 46 -4.09 -12.57 7.10
N ASP A 47 -4.02 -11.84 8.21
CA ASP A 47 -3.87 -10.38 8.20
C ASP A 47 -2.57 -9.94 7.53
N LEU A 48 -1.46 -10.62 7.81
CA LEU A 48 -0.18 -10.38 7.13
C LEU A 48 -0.31 -10.59 5.61
N SER A 49 -0.94 -11.70 5.19
CA SER A 49 -1.19 -12.00 3.78
C SER A 49 -2.07 -10.94 3.11
N LEU A 50 -3.11 -10.48 3.80
CA LEU A 50 -4.01 -9.43 3.33
C LEU A 50 -3.29 -8.08 3.19
N ALA A 51 -2.49 -7.69 4.19
CA ALA A 51 -1.71 -6.45 4.17
C ALA A 51 -0.72 -6.43 3.00
N LYS A 52 0.04 -7.54 2.82
CA LYS A 52 0.92 -7.75 1.65
C LYS A 52 0.16 -7.57 0.35
N SER A 53 -0.99 -8.25 0.21
CA SER A 53 -1.80 -8.22 -1.01
C SER A 53 -2.29 -6.80 -1.35
N LYS A 54 -2.76 -6.03 -0.36
CA LYS A 54 -3.18 -4.63 -0.55
C LYS A 54 -2.00 -3.75 -1.01
N TYR A 55 -0.84 -3.89 -0.38
CA TYR A 55 0.37 -3.14 -0.75
C TYR A 55 0.79 -3.41 -2.20
N PHE A 56 0.95 -4.68 -2.58
CA PHE A 56 1.35 -5.06 -3.94
C PHE A 56 0.33 -4.65 -5.00
N TYR A 57 -0.97 -4.69 -4.67
CA TYR A 57 -2.01 -4.18 -5.55
C TYR A 57 -1.83 -2.69 -5.86
N LEU A 58 -1.58 -1.84 -4.86
CA LEU A 58 -1.36 -0.42 -5.09
C LEU A 58 -0.06 -0.12 -5.85
N LEU A 59 1.01 -0.91 -5.65
CA LEU A 59 2.22 -0.82 -6.47
C LEU A 59 1.91 -1.09 -7.95
N ARG A 60 1.07 -2.10 -8.24
CA ARG A 60 0.61 -2.40 -9.60
C ARG A 60 -0.19 -1.24 -10.19
N GLU A 61 -1.06 -0.63 -9.41
CA GLU A 61 -1.82 0.56 -9.82
C GLU A 61 -0.93 1.76 -10.12
N ALA A 62 0.09 2.02 -9.28
CA ALA A 62 1.05 3.09 -9.53
C ALA A 62 1.81 2.88 -10.85
N ARG A 63 2.22 1.62 -11.13
CA ARG A 63 2.84 1.25 -12.42
C ARG A 63 1.89 1.49 -13.60
N HIS A 64 0.63 1.08 -13.47
CA HIS A 64 -0.39 1.32 -14.51
C HIS A 64 -0.59 2.82 -14.79
N ARG A 65 -0.52 3.66 -13.75
CA ARG A 65 -0.63 5.12 -13.86
C ARG A 65 0.68 5.83 -14.26
N LYS A 66 1.79 5.08 -14.39
CA LYS A 66 3.14 5.59 -14.66
C LYS A 66 3.65 6.58 -13.61
N ILE A 67 3.35 6.30 -12.33
CA ILE A 67 3.81 7.07 -11.18
C ILE A 67 4.87 6.25 -10.47
N ASN A 68 6.00 6.87 -10.12
CA ASN A 68 7.02 6.20 -9.34
C ASN A 68 6.62 6.18 -7.85
N ALA A 69 6.17 5.01 -7.40
CA ALA A 69 5.74 4.73 -6.02
C ALA A 69 6.88 4.73 -4.98
N LEU A 70 8.14 4.68 -5.43
CA LEU A 70 9.33 4.59 -4.60
C LEU A 70 10.13 5.90 -4.56
N SER A 71 9.58 6.99 -5.12
CA SER A 71 10.20 8.32 -5.09
C SER A 71 9.99 9.03 -3.76
#